data_AF-A0A841Z5W8-F1
#
_entry.id   AF-A0A841Z5W8-F1
#
_cell.length_a   1.000
_cell.length_b   1.000
_cell.length_c   1.000
_cell.angle_alpha   90.00
_cell.angle_beta   90.00
_cell.angle_gamma   90.00
#
_symmetry.space_group_name_H-M   'P 1'
#
loop_
_entity.id
_entity.type
_entity.pdbx_description
1 polymer ?
#
loop_
_entity_poly.entity_id
_entity_poly.type
_entity_poly.pdbx_seq_one_letter_code
_entity_poly.pdbx_strand_id
1 'polypeptide(L)'
;MTEKRYGWVLLVLICTVMGTLVVKHLHTKNFAEEQINTYIAKQGVPSKDIYDEKFVWDWQKSGDYVKNFKVRGDSADITYQYLFIGKGQEVLFTPYSPTSDEPDVKYPPNEEEPNFILYRGEAYDDGDFSLYVYNLKSSIGADFGLPGGKYVLHKSGDIFDADGNKIEADDIKKGDKLKVYLSESTAIKETYPGQIDAEYIFKVVRE
;
A
#
# COMPACT_ATOMS: atom_id res chain seq x y z
N MET A 1 -44.66 24.26 -8.93
CA MET A 1 -44.80 22.78 -9.12
C MET A 1 -43.54 22.12 -9.70
N THR A 2 -42.45 22.88 -9.88
CA THR A 2 -41.16 22.46 -10.46
C THR A 2 -40.16 21.96 -9.41
N GLU A 3 -40.09 22.58 -8.22
CA GLU A 3 -39.14 22.18 -7.16
C GLU A 3 -39.31 20.74 -6.67
N LYS A 4 -40.57 20.28 -6.50
CA LYS A 4 -40.85 18.88 -6.10
C LYS A 4 -40.40 17.86 -7.14
N ARG A 5 -40.36 18.22 -8.43
CA ARG A 5 -39.95 17.32 -9.53
C ARG A 5 -38.43 17.10 -9.54
N TYR A 6 -37.63 18.13 -9.26
CA TYR A 6 -36.18 18.01 -9.22
C TYR A 6 -35.68 17.28 -7.96
N GLY A 7 -36.40 17.39 -6.84
CA GLY A 7 -36.04 16.67 -5.60
C GLY A 7 -36.05 15.14 -5.75
N TRP A 8 -37.04 14.57 -6.43
CA TRP A 8 -37.10 13.13 -6.69
C TRP A 8 -36.02 12.66 -7.66
N VAL A 9 -35.72 13.45 -8.70
CA VAL A 9 -34.64 13.14 -9.66
C VAL A 9 -33.28 13.14 -8.97
N LEU A 10 -33.02 14.13 -8.10
CA LEU A 10 -31.80 14.20 -7.31
C LEU A 10 -31.67 13.02 -6.34
N LEU A 11 -32.76 12.64 -5.67
CA LEU A 11 -32.76 11.50 -4.74
C LEU A 11 -32.49 10.18 -5.46
N VAL A 12 -33.12 9.95 -6.62
CA VAL A 12 -32.84 8.78 -7.46
C VAL A 12 -31.38 8.77 -7.91
N LEU A 13 -30.83 9.91 -8.31
CA LEU A 13 -29.42 10.03 -8.69
C LEU A 13 -28.49 9.66 -7.52
N ILE A 14 -28.73 10.21 -6.32
CA ILE A 14 -27.94 9.91 -5.11
C ILE A 14 -28.01 8.42 -4.78
N CYS A 15 -29.19 7.82 -4.75
CA CYS A 15 -29.35 6.39 -4.48
C CYS A 15 -28.61 5.52 -5.52
N THR A 16 -28.65 5.92 -6.79
CA THR A 16 -27.96 5.20 -7.87
C THR A 16 -26.45 5.28 -7.69
N VAL A 17 -25.90 6.47 -7.45
CA VAL A 17 -24.46 6.67 -7.22
C VAL A 17 -24.01 5.89 -5.99
N MET A 18 -24.70 6.03 -4.86
CA MET A 18 -24.40 5.28 -3.64
C MET A 18 -24.45 3.76 -3.85
N GLY A 19 -25.47 3.27 -4.56
CA GLY A 19 -25.58 1.86 -4.92
C GLY A 19 -24.37 1.37 -5.73
N THR A 20 -23.94 2.13 -6.74
CA THR A 20 -22.76 1.76 -7.55
C THR A 20 -21.46 1.76 -6.73
N LEU A 21 -21.28 2.71 -5.81
CA LEU A 21 -20.11 2.77 -4.94
C LEU A 21 -20.06 1.57 -3.97
N VAL A 22 -21.19 1.20 -3.37
CA VAL A 22 -21.28 0.03 -2.47
C VAL A 22 -20.98 -1.25 -3.22
N VAL A 23 -21.57 -1.45 -4.41
CA VAL A 23 -21.33 -2.65 -5.23
C VAL A 23 -19.86 -2.74 -5.64
N LYS A 24 -19.26 -1.63 -6.09
CA LYS A 24 -17.84 -1.56 -6.43
C LYS A 24 -16.96 -1.91 -5.23
N HIS A 25 -17.26 -1.34 -4.06
CA HIS A 25 -16.51 -1.61 -2.83
C HIS A 25 -16.58 -3.08 -2.43
N LEU A 26 -17.77 -3.70 -2.43
CA LEU A 26 -17.95 -5.12 -2.12
C LEU A 26 -17.19 -6.01 -3.09
N HIS A 27 -17.21 -5.68 -4.39
CA HIS A 27 -16.46 -6.42 -5.40
C HIS A 27 -14.95 -6.34 -5.14
N THR A 28 -14.41 -5.15 -4.87
CA THR A 28 -12.99 -4.98 -4.55
C THR A 28 -12.60 -5.70 -3.26
N LYS A 29 -13.46 -5.64 -2.23
CA LYS A 29 -13.24 -6.34 -0.96
C LYS A 29 -13.10 -7.84 -1.16
N ASN A 30 -14.05 -8.46 -1.87
CA ASN A 30 -14.04 -9.90 -2.11
C ASN A 30 -12.81 -10.31 -2.94
N PHE A 31 -12.47 -9.53 -3.96
CA PHE A 31 -11.28 -9.77 -4.78
C PHE A 31 -9.99 -9.68 -3.94
N ALA A 32 -9.87 -8.66 -3.08
CA ALA A 32 -8.72 -8.50 -2.20
C ALA A 32 -8.57 -9.68 -1.22
N GLU A 33 -9.68 -10.11 -0.62
CA GLU A 33 -9.71 -11.24 0.31
C GLU A 33 -9.30 -12.55 -0.38
N GLU A 34 -9.79 -12.78 -1.60
CA GLU A 34 -9.44 -13.95 -2.41
C GLU A 34 -7.94 -13.98 -2.77
N GLN A 35 -7.38 -12.83 -3.19
CA GLN A 35 -5.95 -12.72 -3.50
C GLN A 35 -5.08 -13.01 -2.28
N ILE A 36 -5.42 -12.43 -1.12
CA ILE A 36 -4.71 -12.67 0.13
C ILE A 36 -4.82 -14.14 0.55
N ASN A 37 -6.02 -14.73 0.50
CA ASN A 37 -6.22 -16.15 0.83
C ASN A 37 -5.41 -17.08 -0.08
N THR A 38 -5.36 -16.75 -1.38
CA THR A 38 -4.54 -17.49 -2.35
C THR A 38 -3.06 -17.39 -2.00
N TYR A 39 -2.58 -16.20 -1.63
CA TYR A 39 -1.20 -16.00 -1.19
C TYR A 39 -0.87 -16.81 0.08
N ILE A 40 -1.72 -16.75 1.11
CA ILE A 40 -1.57 -17.52 2.35
C ILE A 40 -1.53 -19.03 2.07
N ALA A 41 -2.38 -19.51 1.17
CA ALA A 41 -2.40 -20.92 0.77
C ALA A 41 -1.12 -21.33 0.04
N LYS A 42 -0.59 -20.49 -0.87
CA LYS A 42 0.70 -20.71 -1.54
C LYS A 42 1.89 -20.71 -0.57
N GLN A 43 1.83 -19.88 0.47
CA GLN A 43 2.79 -19.83 1.57
C GLN A 43 2.73 -21.08 2.47
N GLY A 44 1.65 -21.87 2.37
CA GLY A 44 1.52 -23.14 3.07
C GLY A 44 1.03 -23.02 4.51
N VAL A 45 0.44 -21.89 4.91
CA VAL A 45 -0.10 -21.72 6.27
C VAL A 45 -1.36 -22.60 6.43
N PRO A 46 -1.37 -23.58 7.36
CA PRO A 46 -2.54 -24.43 7.54
C PRO A 46 -3.69 -23.66 8.18
N SER A 47 -4.87 -23.64 7.55
CA SER A 47 -6.04 -22.89 8.07
C SER A 47 -6.46 -23.30 9.49
N LYS A 48 -6.21 -24.56 9.88
CA LYS A 48 -6.46 -25.08 11.24
C LYS A 48 -5.59 -24.43 12.33
N ASP A 49 -4.46 -23.85 11.94
CA ASP A 49 -3.48 -23.24 12.83
C ASP A 49 -3.67 -21.71 12.90
N ILE A 50 -4.53 -21.14 12.06
CA ILE A 50 -4.87 -19.71 12.05
C ILE A 50 -5.87 -19.39 13.17
N TYR A 51 -5.64 -18.30 13.91
CA TYR A 51 -6.57 -17.76 14.91
C TYR A 51 -6.47 -16.24 15.04
N ASP A 52 -7.45 -15.62 15.71
CA ASP A 52 -7.58 -14.15 15.82
C ASP A 52 -7.54 -13.43 14.46
N GLU A 53 -8.21 -14.03 13.47
CA GLU A 53 -8.25 -13.54 12.10
C GLU A 53 -9.13 -12.29 11.98
N LYS A 54 -8.59 -11.25 11.34
CA LYS A 54 -9.26 -9.99 11.08
C LYS A 54 -8.96 -9.55 9.66
N PHE A 55 -10.01 -9.35 8.86
CA PHE A 55 -9.92 -8.76 7.54
C PHE A 55 -10.67 -7.42 7.53
N VAL A 56 -9.93 -6.34 7.34
CA VAL A 56 -10.45 -4.98 7.42
C VAL A 56 -9.96 -4.16 6.24
N TRP A 57 -10.78 -3.20 5.82
CA TRP A 57 -10.28 -2.12 4.99
C TRP A 57 -9.65 -1.09 5.92
N ASP A 58 -8.33 -0.96 5.89
CA ASP A 58 -7.58 -0.02 6.71
C ASP A 58 -7.57 1.38 6.06
N TRP A 59 -8.78 1.92 5.91
CA TRP A 59 -9.03 3.21 5.29
C TRP A 59 -8.41 4.37 6.07
N GLN A 60 -8.04 4.19 7.35
CA GLN A 60 -7.45 5.25 8.18
C GLN A 60 -5.92 5.32 8.11
N LYS A 61 -5.24 4.33 7.50
CA LYS A 61 -3.77 4.27 7.54
C LYS A 61 -3.09 3.92 6.22
N SER A 62 -3.68 3.05 5.41
CA SER A 62 -3.04 2.57 4.17
C SER A 62 -3.94 2.71 2.94
N GLY A 63 -5.26 2.81 3.15
CA GLY A 63 -6.25 2.70 2.09
C GLY A 63 -6.39 1.27 1.55
N ASP A 64 -5.68 0.31 2.13
CA ASP A 64 -5.54 -1.04 1.61
C ASP A 64 -6.43 -2.03 2.38
N TYR A 65 -6.72 -3.17 1.76
CA TYR A 65 -7.35 -4.27 2.48
C TYR A 65 -6.26 -5.05 3.22
N VAL A 66 -6.41 -5.11 4.54
CA VAL A 66 -5.44 -5.72 5.44
C VAL A 66 -6.05 -6.96 6.07
N LYS A 67 -5.33 -8.07 5.97
CA LYS A 67 -5.63 -9.29 6.71
C LYS A 67 -4.58 -9.53 7.76
N ASN A 68 -5.01 -9.64 9.01
CA ASN A 68 -4.16 -9.96 10.14
C ASN A 68 -4.61 -11.27 10.77
N PHE A 69 -3.67 -12.12 11.18
CA PHE A 69 -3.97 -13.27 12.02
C PHE A 69 -2.74 -13.73 12.80
N LYS A 70 -2.95 -14.66 13.73
CA LYS A 70 -1.90 -15.36 14.46
C LYS A 70 -1.86 -16.83 14.08
N VAL A 71 -0.70 -17.46 14.26
CA VAL A 71 -0.46 -18.86 13.92
C VAL A 71 -0.13 -19.67 15.16
N ARG A 72 -0.80 -20.81 15.34
CA ARG A 72 -0.56 -21.72 16.48
C ARG A 72 0.84 -22.31 16.40
N GLY A 73 1.53 -22.26 17.54
CA GLY A 73 2.91 -22.72 17.66
C GLY A 73 3.94 -21.71 17.18
N ASP A 74 3.52 -20.52 16.74
CA ASP A 74 4.39 -19.36 16.62
C ASP A 74 4.35 -18.52 17.91
N SER A 75 5.23 -17.53 18.05
CA SER A 75 5.25 -16.64 19.20
C SER A 75 3.96 -15.83 19.31
N ALA A 76 3.41 -15.71 20.52
CA ALA A 76 2.09 -15.12 20.75
C ALA A 76 2.01 -13.61 20.44
N ASP A 77 3.16 -12.94 20.38
CA ASP A 77 3.30 -11.52 20.05
C ASP A 77 3.46 -11.27 18.54
N ILE A 78 3.73 -12.30 17.74
CA ILE A 78 3.81 -12.20 16.28
C ILE A 78 2.42 -12.14 15.67
N THR A 79 2.23 -11.21 14.76
CA THR A 79 1.03 -11.12 13.92
C THR A 79 1.44 -11.15 12.46
N TYR A 80 0.83 -12.09 11.73
CA TYR A 80 0.96 -12.18 10.28
C TYR A 80 0.05 -11.12 9.66
N GLN A 81 0.62 -10.21 8.89
CA GLN A 81 -0.12 -9.15 8.20
C GLN A 81 0.08 -9.25 6.70
N TYR A 82 -1.04 -9.17 5.98
CA TYR A 82 -1.10 -9.20 4.52
C TYR A 82 -1.83 -7.97 4.01
N LEU A 83 -1.28 -7.29 3.02
CA LEU A 83 -1.87 -6.10 2.42
C LEU A 83 -2.15 -6.35 0.93
N PHE A 84 -3.39 -6.07 0.53
CA PHE A 84 -3.75 -5.99 -0.88
C PHE A 84 -3.65 -4.54 -1.35
N ILE A 85 -2.62 -4.26 -2.15
CA ILE A 85 -2.26 -2.90 -2.60
C ILE A 85 -2.84 -2.54 -3.98
N GLY A 86 -3.48 -3.48 -4.68
CA GLY A 86 -4.12 -3.21 -5.97
C GLY A 86 -4.30 -4.45 -6.86
N LYS A 87 -5.18 -4.34 -7.86
CA LYS A 87 -5.39 -5.41 -8.85
C LYS A 87 -4.17 -5.53 -9.77
N GLY A 88 -3.68 -6.75 -9.97
CA GLY A 88 -2.49 -7.02 -10.78
C GLY A 88 -1.17 -6.87 -10.02
N GLN A 89 -1.25 -6.60 -8.71
CA GLN A 89 -0.11 -6.54 -7.80
C GLN A 89 -0.10 -7.75 -6.88
N GLU A 90 1.08 -8.11 -6.39
CA GLU A 90 1.19 -9.15 -5.38
C GLU A 90 0.75 -8.67 -4.00
N VAL A 91 0.33 -9.63 -3.19
CA VAL A 91 -0.04 -9.40 -1.80
C VAL A 91 1.23 -9.20 -1.00
N LEU A 92 1.30 -8.11 -0.24
CA LEU A 92 2.46 -7.81 0.59
C LEU A 92 2.34 -8.57 1.93
N PHE A 93 3.37 -9.33 2.29
CA PHE A 93 3.49 -9.95 3.60
C PHE A 93 4.43 -9.15 4.51
N THR A 94 3.93 -8.68 5.65
CA THR A 94 4.63 -7.77 6.59
C THR A 94 4.41 -8.21 8.04
N PRO A 95 4.96 -9.34 8.48
CA PRO A 95 4.75 -9.78 9.85
C PRO A 95 5.28 -8.72 10.83
N TYR A 96 4.57 -8.52 11.95
CA TYR A 96 4.99 -7.56 12.96
C TYR A 96 4.97 -8.18 14.35
N SER A 97 5.90 -7.74 15.19
CA SER A 97 5.97 -8.04 16.62
C SER A 97 6.30 -6.76 17.38
N PRO A 98 5.75 -6.55 18.59
CA PRO A 98 6.17 -5.47 19.47
C PRO A 98 7.61 -5.62 20.01
N THR A 99 8.21 -6.81 19.88
CA THR A 99 9.49 -7.16 20.50
C THR A 99 10.61 -7.38 19.49
N SER A 100 10.30 -7.45 18.19
CA SER A 100 11.28 -7.59 17.11
C SER A 100 10.85 -6.79 15.89
N ASP A 101 11.81 -6.07 15.30
CA ASP A 101 11.65 -5.40 14.01
C ASP A 101 11.59 -6.41 12.85
N GLU A 102 12.19 -7.60 13.04
CA GLU A 102 12.18 -8.72 12.10
C GLU A 102 11.68 -9.97 12.85
N PRO A 103 10.37 -10.17 12.97
CA PRO A 103 9.83 -11.34 13.64
C PRO A 103 10.16 -12.61 12.85
N ASP A 104 10.77 -13.58 13.53
CA ASP A 104 11.03 -14.92 12.98
C ASP A 104 9.72 -15.70 12.91
N VAL A 105 9.12 -15.71 11.72
CA VAL A 105 7.83 -16.36 11.47
C VAL A 105 8.00 -17.81 11.07
N LYS A 106 7.12 -18.68 11.56
CA LYS A 106 7.13 -20.12 11.24
C LYS A 106 6.91 -20.41 9.74
N TYR A 107 6.19 -19.52 9.07
CA TYR A 107 5.84 -19.62 7.65
C TYR A 107 6.30 -18.32 6.98
N PRO A 108 7.57 -18.21 6.55
CA PRO A 108 8.01 -17.08 5.72
C PRO A 108 7.32 -17.16 4.34
N PRO A 109 7.31 -16.06 3.56
CA PRO A 109 6.81 -16.11 2.20
C PRO A 109 7.64 -17.11 1.39
N ASN A 110 7.01 -17.84 0.47
CA ASN A 110 7.77 -18.59 -0.53
C ASN A 110 8.57 -17.56 -1.33
N GLU A 111 9.88 -17.77 -1.49
CA GLU A 111 10.85 -16.84 -2.11
C GLU A 111 10.60 -16.61 -3.63
N GLU A 112 9.40 -16.18 -4.00
CA GLU A 112 9.22 -15.32 -5.16
C GLU A 112 9.43 -13.90 -4.62
N GLU A 113 10.54 -13.26 -5.02
CA GLU A 113 10.85 -11.90 -4.57
C GLU A 113 9.62 -11.00 -4.84
N PRO A 114 9.19 -10.19 -3.85
CA PRO A 114 8.09 -9.28 -4.09
C PRO A 114 8.47 -8.37 -5.25
N ASN A 115 7.64 -8.34 -6.30
CA ASN A 115 7.86 -7.57 -7.55
C ASN A 115 8.05 -6.03 -7.35
N PHE A 116 8.03 -5.56 -6.10
CA PHE A 116 8.28 -4.20 -5.69
C PHE A 116 9.13 -4.15 -4.41
N ILE A 117 9.87 -3.05 -4.25
CA ILE A 117 10.65 -2.71 -3.06
C ILE A 117 9.96 -1.56 -2.34
N LEU A 118 9.77 -1.69 -1.03
CA LEU A 118 9.24 -0.61 -0.21
C LEU A 118 10.37 0.24 0.35
N TYR A 119 10.35 1.54 0.03
CA TYR A 119 11.21 2.54 0.64
C TYR A 119 10.43 3.47 1.55
N ARG A 120 11.06 3.87 2.66
CA ARG A 120 10.58 4.94 3.54
C ARG A 120 11.48 6.15 3.38
N GLY A 121 10.90 7.32 3.16
CA GLY A 121 11.64 8.57 3.03
C GLY A 121 10.86 9.75 3.58
N GLU A 122 11.39 10.94 3.37
CA GLU A 122 10.75 12.19 3.76
C GLU A 122 10.78 13.17 2.58
N ALA A 123 9.73 13.96 2.41
CA ALA A 123 9.68 15.00 1.40
C ALA A 123 10.63 16.15 1.79
N TYR A 124 11.48 16.64 0.89
CA TYR A 124 12.38 17.77 1.19
C TYR A 124 12.17 19.02 0.34
N ASP A 125 11.49 18.88 -0.79
CA ASP A 125 11.16 19.97 -1.72
C ASP A 125 9.84 19.61 -2.43
N ASP A 126 8.94 20.58 -2.55
CA ASP A 126 7.62 20.45 -3.18
C ASP A 126 7.58 21.06 -4.60
N GLY A 127 8.75 21.39 -5.16
CA GLY A 127 8.88 22.03 -6.47
C GLY A 127 8.12 21.30 -7.62
N ASP A 128 7.44 22.11 -8.44
CA ASP A 128 6.68 21.77 -9.67
C ASP A 128 6.73 20.31 -10.16
N PHE A 129 5.55 19.69 -10.27
CA PHE A 129 5.23 18.39 -10.91
C PHE A 129 6.06 17.16 -10.46
N SER A 130 7.08 17.32 -9.60
CA SER A 130 8.04 16.28 -9.23
C SER A 130 8.21 16.23 -7.72
N LEU A 131 8.11 15.03 -7.13
CA LEU A 131 8.20 14.89 -5.68
C LEU A 131 9.64 14.59 -5.27
N TYR A 132 10.20 15.43 -4.40
CA TYR A 132 11.57 15.27 -3.94
C TYR A 132 11.62 14.55 -2.59
N VAL A 133 12.30 13.39 -2.54
CA VAL A 133 12.41 12.54 -1.34
C VAL A 133 13.84 12.31 -0.88
N TYR A 134 14.07 12.37 0.43
CA TYR A 134 15.37 12.12 1.05
C TYR A 134 15.30 10.97 2.06
N ASN A 135 16.47 10.41 2.36
CA ASN A 135 16.63 9.31 3.31
C ASN A 135 15.81 8.05 2.97
N LEU A 136 15.68 7.72 1.68
CA LEU A 136 15.05 6.47 1.27
C LEU A 136 15.80 5.28 1.90
N LYS A 137 15.11 4.56 2.78
CA LYS A 137 15.57 3.29 3.36
C LYS A 137 14.65 2.18 2.91
N SER A 138 15.25 1.12 2.36
CA SER A 138 14.58 -0.14 2.10
C SER A 138 13.95 -0.64 3.40
N SER A 139 12.72 -1.10 3.32
CA SER A 139 12.02 -1.71 4.46
C SER A 139 11.74 -3.19 4.21
N ILE A 140 11.47 -3.58 2.96
CA ILE A 140 11.14 -4.96 2.54
C ILE A 140 11.54 -5.12 1.05
N GLY A 141 11.99 -6.31 0.68
CA GLY A 141 12.44 -6.69 -0.67
C GLY A 141 13.97 -6.78 -0.77
N ALA A 142 14.48 -7.21 -1.93
CA ALA A 142 15.92 -7.15 -2.21
C ALA A 142 16.38 -5.68 -2.18
N ASP A 143 17.33 -5.35 -1.31
CA ASP A 143 17.86 -3.99 -1.24
C ASP A 143 18.77 -3.74 -2.45
N PHE A 144 18.41 -2.76 -3.28
CA PHE A 144 19.21 -2.34 -4.43
C PHE A 144 20.36 -1.42 -4.04
N GLY A 145 20.53 -1.19 -2.74
CA GLY A 145 21.61 -0.36 -2.20
C GLY A 145 21.48 1.07 -2.66
N LEU A 146 20.25 1.62 -2.69
CA LEU A 146 20.03 3.03 -3.01
C LEU A 146 20.92 3.86 -2.08
N PRO A 147 21.94 4.57 -2.60
CA PRO A 147 22.83 5.32 -1.74
C PRO A 147 22.03 6.39 -0.99
N GLY A 148 22.25 6.50 0.32
CA GLY A 148 21.60 7.54 1.13
C GLY A 148 21.74 8.91 0.47
N GLY A 149 20.62 9.54 0.13
CA GLY A 149 20.66 10.69 -0.77
C GLY A 149 19.33 11.32 -1.06
N LYS A 150 19.38 12.31 -1.94
CA LYS A 150 18.26 13.11 -2.44
C LYS A 150 17.82 12.54 -3.79
N TYR A 151 16.54 12.21 -3.89
CA TYR A 151 15.93 11.69 -5.09
C TYR A 151 14.78 12.57 -5.57
N VAL A 152 14.53 12.55 -6.88
CA VAL A 152 13.33 13.08 -7.51
C VAL A 152 12.51 11.89 -8.00
N LEU A 153 11.27 11.83 -7.54
CA LEU A 153 10.27 10.89 -8.03
C LEU A 153 9.53 11.56 -9.18
N HIS A 154 9.83 11.12 -10.40
CA HIS A 154 9.21 11.69 -11.59
C HIS A 154 7.76 11.19 -11.65
N LYS A 155 6.80 12.12 -11.57
CA LYS A 155 5.36 11.99 -11.81
C LYS A 155 4.77 10.57 -11.67
N SER A 156 4.62 10.08 -10.43
CA SER A 156 3.69 8.98 -10.19
C SER A 156 2.26 9.54 -10.19
N GLY A 157 1.36 8.92 -10.95
CA GLY A 157 -0.04 9.32 -10.97
C GLY A 157 -0.80 8.91 -9.71
N ASP A 158 -0.19 8.11 -8.84
CA ASP A 158 -0.84 7.40 -7.74
C ASP A 158 -0.18 7.77 -6.41
N ILE A 159 -0.50 8.99 -5.97
CA ILE A 159 -0.13 9.57 -4.68
C ILE A 159 -1.36 9.57 -3.78
N PHE A 160 -1.19 9.13 -2.54
CA PHE A 160 -2.28 9.04 -1.56
C PHE A 160 -1.87 9.67 -0.23
N ASP A 161 -2.83 10.21 0.51
CA ASP A 161 -2.65 10.55 1.92
C ASP A 161 -2.73 9.30 2.81
N ALA A 162 -2.52 9.49 4.12
CA ALA A 162 -2.57 8.42 5.11
C ALA A 162 -3.96 7.77 5.19
N ASP A 163 -5.00 8.51 4.82
CA ASP A 163 -6.38 8.06 4.77
C ASP A 163 -6.71 7.35 3.43
N GLY A 164 -5.72 7.14 2.56
CA GLY A 164 -5.89 6.47 1.27
C GLY A 164 -6.65 7.27 0.22
N ASN A 165 -6.90 8.56 0.45
CA ASN A 165 -7.46 9.44 -0.57
C ASN A 165 -6.37 9.79 -1.56
N LYS A 166 -6.73 9.82 -2.85
CA LYS A 166 -5.83 10.30 -3.88
C LYS A 166 -5.59 11.80 -3.67
N ILE A 167 -4.33 12.18 -3.60
CA ILE A 167 -3.89 13.57 -3.46
C ILE A 167 -2.96 13.93 -4.62
N GLU A 168 -2.78 15.23 -4.85
CA GLU A 168 -1.82 15.70 -5.84
C GLU A 168 -0.42 15.83 -5.21
N ALA A 169 0.62 15.92 -6.05
CA ALA A 169 1.98 16.13 -5.56
C ALA A 169 2.10 17.42 -4.74
N ASP A 170 1.36 18.46 -5.14
CA ASP A 170 1.30 19.78 -4.47
C ASP A 170 0.71 19.71 -3.05
N ASP A 171 -0.01 18.62 -2.72
CA ASP A 171 -0.53 18.41 -1.37
C ASP A 171 0.56 17.88 -0.41
N ILE A 172 1.68 17.37 -0.93
CA ILE A 172 2.81 16.90 -0.12
C ILE A 172 3.69 18.09 0.24
N LYS A 173 3.97 18.22 1.53
CA LYS A 173 4.77 19.30 2.09
C LYS A 173 6.15 18.80 2.47
N LYS A 174 7.12 19.71 2.42
CA LYS A 174 8.42 19.48 3.02
C LYS A 174 8.29 19.01 4.47
N GLY A 175 8.93 17.90 4.80
CA GLY A 175 8.88 17.26 6.11
C GLY A 175 7.91 16.10 6.21
N ASP A 176 7.03 15.91 5.21
CA ASP A 176 6.08 14.81 5.19
C ASP A 176 6.81 13.47 5.07
N LYS A 177 6.40 12.50 5.88
CA LYS A 177 6.91 11.13 5.82
C LYS A 177 6.22 10.39 4.68
N LEU A 178 6.98 9.62 3.91
CA LEU A 178 6.51 8.99 2.70
C LEU A 178 6.87 7.49 2.67
N LYS A 179 5.92 6.68 2.25
CA LYS A 179 6.15 5.32 1.75
C LYS A 179 6.16 5.35 0.24
N VAL A 180 7.24 4.83 -0.36
CA VAL A 180 7.46 4.82 -1.81
C VAL A 180 7.62 3.37 -2.24
N TYR A 181 6.74 2.91 -3.13
CA TYR A 181 6.73 1.55 -3.64
C TYR A 181 7.38 1.56 -5.03
N LEU A 182 8.55 0.94 -5.15
CA LEU A 182 9.37 0.95 -6.37
C LEU A 182 9.43 -0.43 -7.04
N SER A 183 9.65 -0.51 -8.35
CA SER A 183 9.92 -1.77 -9.07
C SER A 183 11.29 -2.37 -8.75
N GLU A 184 11.43 -3.69 -8.78
CA GLU A 184 12.73 -4.39 -8.74
C GLU A 184 13.72 -3.93 -9.83
N SER A 185 13.22 -3.45 -10.97
CA SER A 185 14.05 -3.00 -12.08
C SER A 185 14.40 -1.51 -12.02
N THR A 186 14.18 -0.85 -10.88
CA THR A 186 14.31 0.61 -10.76
C THR A 186 15.70 1.07 -11.21
N ALA A 187 15.74 1.78 -12.34
CA ALA A 187 16.93 2.46 -12.81
C ALA A 187 16.95 3.89 -12.25
N ILE A 188 18.00 4.23 -11.49
CA ILE A 188 18.26 5.62 -11.10
C ILE A 188 18.99 6.28 -12.25
N LYS A 189 18.44 7.37 -12.78
CA LYS A 189 19.20 8.26 -13.64
C LYS A 189 20.20 9.02 -12.77
N GLU A 190 21.50 8.78 -13.00
CA GLU A 190 22.62 9.46 -12.34
C GLU A 190 22.63 10.96 -12.69
N THR A 191 21.78 11.70 -11.98
CA THR A 191 21.61 13.14 -12.03
C THR A 191 21.78 13.69 -10.61
N TYR A 192 21.84 15.01 -10.45
CA TYR A 192 21.93 15.63 -9.12
C TYR A 192 20.78 16.62 -8.90
N PRO A 193 19.79 16.31 -8.03
CA PRO A 193 19.57 15.03 -7.32
C PRO A 193 19.24 13.86 -8.27
N GLY A 194 19.44 12.61 -7.80
CA GLY A 194 19.20 11.41 -8.60
C GLY A 194 17.72 11.26 -8.95
N GLN A 195 17.39 10.71 -10.11
CA GLN A 195 16.01 10.66 -10.59
C GLN A 195 15.52 9.22 -10.70
N ILE A 196 14.29 8.97 -10.25
CA ILE A 196 13.56 7.72 -10.41
C ILE A 196 12.37 8.00 -11.33
N ASP A 197 12.29 7.28 -12.45
CA ASP A 197 11.20 7.45 -13.41
C ASP A 197 9.86 6.90 -12.90
N ALA A 198 8.78 7.53 -13.36
CA ALA A 198 7.39 7.19 -13.04
C ALA A 198 7.06 5.71 -13.26
N GLU A 199 7.64 5.11 -14.30
CA GLU A 199 7.39 3.70 -14.65
C GLU A 199 7.86 2.72 -13.58
N TYR A 200 8.80 3.14 -12.74
CA TYR A 200 9.31 2.36 -11.62
C TYR A 200 8.62 2.71 -10.30
N ILE A 201 7.71 3.70 -10.27
CA ILE A 201 7.03 4.13 -9.05
C ILE A 201 5.58 3.64 -9.10
N PHE A 202 5.26 2.65 -8.27
CA PHE A 202 3.91 2.09 -8.20
C PHE A 202 2.94 2.97 -7.41
N LYS A 203 3.36 3.42 -6.23
CA LYS A 203 2.52 4.17 -5.29
C LYS A 203 3.40 5.04 -4.40
N VAL A 204 2.91 6.22 -4.05
CA VAL A 204 3.45 7.03 -2.96
C VAL A 204 2.35 7.26 -1.92
N VAL A 205 2.66 7.09 -0.64
CA VAL A 205 1.73 7.35 0.47
C VAL A 205 2.36 8.33 1.43
N ARG A 206 1.68 9.46 1.69
CA ARG A 206 2.01 10.37 2.79
C ARG A 206 1.48 9.80 4.10
N GLU A 207 2.37 9.58 5.07
CA GLU A 207 2.02 9.13 6.44
C GLU A 207 1.51 10.26 7.33
#